data_AF-A0A946JCY1-F1
#
_entry.id   AF-A0A946JCY1-F1
#
_cell.length_a   1.000
_cell.length_b   1.000
_cell.length_c   1.000
_cell.angle_alpha   90.00
_cell.angle_beta   90.00
_cell.angle_gamma   90.00
#
_symmetry.space_group_name_H-M   'P 1'
#
loop_
_entity.id
_entity.type
_entity.pdbx_description
1 polymer ?
#
loop_
_entity_poly.entity_id
_entity_poly.type
_entity_poly.pdbx_seq_one_letter_code
_entity_poly.pdbx_strand_id
1 'polypeptide(L)'
;MKSTIIKIVLLSIVICLAYFGLYDNITNEIYVREKMDERKAENIQKLKDLREIQLEYKRQKGYYADNADSLIYFLFNTEVTYINTEKADEDSIPVDMNKWNSIQNKISRGKINPSLEAKRIYAEMGGNWKTLTEKEKIDKGYIEVNYYTAHELAFTTDYQETRNNSFKIDTQNLSNIKKSYNNQKSYTSFKSEYNAYSDEVIRKLEINNIYEDLHANFNAILDLDTNTNISTENLKSKVSDNEKELKILKSQISDKEDSKENAKNIIRASKKQRNTYTETIGEKMVVKVREKAAKKAEKGKVLKGRKGKIWSILNSQDSTEQVNKVIVEDCKNIILKLENEIEARKKIIKSLGKNIQSIHDVNAMQNQYINEKSVVNTNFDDLAFYTLNEEIKIVTTLRKVRYTVPTKPNKWKQAKLEADFLVEQSIDEEMIAQITKEYVISKGEYRNLTTEEGYARGLITTVTQNVENIIFDNIYMETRNEDVPLNLDSITYIPQTDNLYTFDAKETHPNIIEEQKGELDKYYFVIYTSYDNVFLGLDEEEKILRNGEERKNKKIQIGSLEEVATNGNWGE
;
A
#
# COMPACT_ATOMS: atom_id res chain seq x y z
N MET A 1 -50.59 57.01 -115.62
CA MET A 1 -49.40 56.17 -115.87
C MET A 1 -48.09 56.73 -115.30
N LYS A 2 -47.75 58.03 -115.45
CA LYS A 2 -46.50 58.59 -114.89
C LYS A 2 -46.40 58.56 -113.35
N SER A 3 -47.51 58.74 -112.61
CA SER A 3 -47.51 58.70 -111.14
C SER A 3 -47.37 57.29 -110.54
N THR A 4 -47.76 56.24 -111.28
CA THR A 4 -47.68 54.85 -110.83
C THR A 4 -46.24 54.33 -110.87
N ILE A 5 -45.47 54.70 -111.90
CA ILE A 5 -44.07 54.29 -112.07
C ILE A 5 -43.18 54.92 -110.98
N ILE A 6 -43.36 56.20 -110.68
CA ILE A 6 -42.58 56.89 -109.62
C ILE A 6 -42.82 56.23 -108.25
N LYS A 7 -44.06 55.85 -107.93
CA LYS A 7 -44.39 55.16 -106.67
C LYS A 7 -43.72 53.78 -106.56
N ILE A 8 -43.63 53.03 -107.67
CA ILE A 8 -42.99 51.70 -107.70
C ILE A 8 -41.48 51.81 -107.53
N VAL A 9 -40.83 52.77 -108.19
CA VAL A 9 -39.39 53.01 -108.05
C VAL A 9 -39.06 53.48 -106.63
N LEU A 10 -39.84 54.41 -106.08
CA LEU A 10 -39.65 54.89 -104.71
C LEU A 10 -39.82 53.75 -103.69
N LEU A 11 -40.82 52.87 -103.88
CA LEU A 11 -41.02 51.70 -103.02
C LEU A 11 -39.84 50.73 -103.10
N SER A 12 -39.30 50.50 -104.31
CA SER A 12 -38.13 49.63 -104.50
C SER A 12 -36.88 50.21 -103.81
N ILE A 13 -36.70 51.53 -103.87
CA ILE A 13 -35.61 52.22 -103.15
C ILE A 13 -35.84 52.15 -101.63
N VAL A 14 -37.07 52.29 -101.15
CA VAL A 14 -37.40 52.16 -99.72
C VAL A 14 -37.15 50.73 -99.22
N ILE A 15 -37.51 49.71 -99.99
CA ILE A 15 -37.22 48.30 -99.65
C ILE A 15 -35.71 48.05 -99.65
N CYS A 16 -34.99 48.60 -100.63
CA CYS A 16 -33.54 48.46 -100.72
C CYS A 16 -32.83 49.19 -99.56
N LEU A 17 -33.29 50.38 -99.19
CA LEU A 17 -32.80 51.12 -98.01
C LEU A 17 -33.19 50.44 -96.69
N ALA A 18 -34.37 49.80 -96.61
CA ALA A 18 -34.75 49.02 -95.44
C ALA A 18 -33.87 47.76 -95.29
N TYR A 19 -33.54 47.09 -96.40
CA TYR A 19 -32.64 45.94 -96.39
C TYR A 19 -31.20 46.36 -96.04
N PHE A 20 -30.60 47.31 -96.75
CA PHE A 20 -29.22 47.72 -96.48
C PHE A 20 -29.06 48.57 -95.19
N GLY A 21 -30.05 49.37 -94.83
CA GLY A 21 -29.97 50.27 -93.68
C GLY A 21 -30.38 49.65 -92.34
N LEU A 22 -31.26 48.63 -92.34
CA LEU A 22 -31.75 47.99 -91.13
C LEU A 22 -31.37 46.50 -91.05
N TYR A 23 -31.44 45.75 -92.14
CA TYR A 23 -31.19 44.30 -92.09
C TYR A 23 -29.70 43.97 -91.89
N ASP A 24 -28.79 44.54 -92.70
CA ASP A 24 -27.35 44.24 -92.55
C ASP A 24 -26.78 44.74 -91.21
N ASN A 25 -27.20 45.94 -90.78
CA ASN A 25 -26.66 46.60 -89.58
C ASN A 25 -27.19 46.00 -88.26
N ILE A 26 -28.49 45.64 -88.19
CA ILE A 26 -29.08 45.04 -86.98
C ILE A 26 -28.67 43.57 -86.85
N THR A 27 -28.56 42.83 -87.97
CA THR A 27 -28.19 41.41 -87.93
C THR A 27 -26.72 41.23 -87.56
N ASN A 28 -25.83 42.14 -87.99
CA ASN A 28 -24.43 42.14 -87.55
C ASN A 28 -24.31 42.50 -86.07
N GLU A 29 -25.00 43.54 -85.60
CA GLU A 29 -24.99 43.93 -84.18
C GLU A 29 -25.45 42.79 -83.25
N ILE A 30 -26.55 42.10 -83.59
CA ILE A 30 -27.07 40.99 -82.77
C ILE A 30 -26.06 39.83 -82.73
N TYR A 31 -25.50 39.46 -83.88
CA TYR A 31 -24.51 38.38 -83.98
C TYR A 31 -23.23 38.71 -83.18
N VAL A 32 -22.74 39.95 -83.26
CA VAL A 32 -21.57 40.40 -82.50
C VAL A 32 -21.87 40.39 -81.00
N ARG A 33 -23.06 40.84 -80.55
CA ARG A 33 -23.46 40.77 -79.13
C ARG A 33 -23.54 39.33 -78.62
N GLU A 34 -24.14 38.42 -79.39
CA GLU A 34 -24.21 37.01 -79.05
C GLU A 34 -22.81 36.39 -78.89
N LYS A 35 -21.90 36.67 -79.85
CA LYS A 35 -20.50 36.23 -79.77
C LYS A 35 -19.74 36.85 -78.61
N MET A 36 -20.00 38.10 -78.26
CA MET A 36 -19.42 38.74 -77.08
C MET A 36 -19.89 38.05 -75.79
N ASP A 37 -21.17 37.73 -75.67
CA ASP A 37 -21.72 37.09 -74.48
C ASP A 37 -21.27 35.62 -74.35
N GLU A 38 -21.18 34.88 -75.45
CA GLU A 38 -20.57 33.54 -75.50
C GLU A 38 -19.13 33.56 -74.99
N ARG A 39 -18.29 34.49 -75.49
CA ARG A 39 -16.89 34.62 -75.05
C ARG A 39 -16.76 35.01 -73.58
N LYS A 40 -17.65 35.88 -73.08
CA LYS A 40 -17.70 36.22 -71.66
C LYS A 40 -18.05 35.01 -70.82
N ALA A 41 -19.09 34.26 -71.18
CA ALA A 41 -19.52 33.07 -70.45
C ALA A 41 -18.43 32.00 -70.40
N GLU A 42 -17.74 31.74 -71.52
CA GLU A 42 -16.62 30.80 -71.60
C GLU A 42 -15.45 31.22 -70.70
N ASN A 43 -15.07 32.51 -70.73
CA ASN A 43 -14.02 33.05 -69.86
C ASN A 43 -14.40 32.97 -68.38
N ILE A 44 -15.65 33.31 -68.02
CA ILE A 44 -16.13 33.23 -66.63
C ILE A 44 -16.05 31.79 -66.12
N GLN A 45 -16.48 30.81 -66.93
CA GLN A 45 -16.44 29.42 -66.50
C GLN A 45 -15.00 28.91 -66.35
N LYS A 46 -14.11 29.18 -67.30
CA LYS A 46 -12.68 28.81 -67.16
C LYS A 46 -12.03 29.45 -65.93
N LEU A 47 -12.35 30.70 -65.62
CA LEU A 47 -11.86 31.34 -64.40
C LEU A 47 -12.36 30.62 -63.13
N LYS A 48 -13.63 30.19 -63.09
CA LYS A 48 -14.15 29.34 -61.99
C LYS A 48 -13.42 28.01 -61.90
N ASP A 49 -13.18 27.34 -63.02
CA ASP A 49 -12.43 26.07 -63.06
C ASP A 49 -11.01 26.29 -62.49
N LEU A 50 -10.31 27.36 -62.90
CA LEU A 50 -8.98 27.72 -62.37
C LEU A 50 -9.00 28.05 -60.87
N ARG A 51 -10.09 28.61 -60.35
CA ARG A 51 -10.24 28.88 -58.91
C ARG A 51 -10.29 27.58 -58.11
N GLU A 52 -11.03 26.57 -58.53
CA GLU A 52 -11.08 25.30 -57.81
C GLU A 52 -9.69 24.63 -57.78
N ILE A 53 -8.95 24.71 -58.88
CA ILE A 53 -7.58 24.21 -58.93
C ILE A 53 -6.69 24.98 -57.94
N GLN A 54 -6.84 26.31 -57.84
CA GLN A 54 -6.11 27.13 -56.86
C GLN A 54 -6.49 26.80 -55.41
N LEU A 55 -7.76 26.55 -55.12
CA LEU A 55 -8.23 26.17 -53.78
C LEU A 55 -7.62 24.82 -53.37
N GLU A 56 -7.62 23.85 -54.27
CA GLU A 56 -7.01 22.54 -54.01
C GLU A 56 -5.49 22.62 -53.90
N TYR A 57 -4.84 23.42 -54.75
CA TYR A 57 -3.41 23.69 -54.69
C TYR A 57 -3.03 24.25 -53.31
N LYS A 58 -3.78 25.23 -52.80
CA LYS A 58 -3.57 25.77 -51.46
C LYS A 58 -3.84 24.73 -50.37
N ARG A 59 -4.87 23.90 -50.51
CA ARG A 59 -5.16 22.83 -49.54
C ARG A 59 -3.98 21.88 -49.37
N GLN A 60 -3.28 21.55 -50.47
CA GLN A 60 -2.15 20.62 -50.45
C GLN A 60 -0.79 21.29 -50.18
N LYS A 61 -0.58 22.52 -50.64
CA LYS A 61 0.73 23.21 -50.60
C LYS A 61 0.82 24.31 -49.53
N GLY A 62 -0.32 24.76 -48.99
CA GLY A 62 -0.42 25.84 -48.00
C GLY A 62 -0.54 27.25 -48.59
N TYR A 63 -0.18 27.45 -49.86
CA TYR A 63 -0.19 28.74 -50.57
C TYR A 63 -0.79 28.60 -51.98
N TYR A 64 -1.13 29.70 -52.65
CA TYR A 64 -1.68 29.70 -54.03
C TYR A 64 -0.56 29.72 -55.08
N ALA A 65 -0.79 29.13 -56.26
CA ALA A 65 0.17 29.20 -57.36
C ALA A 65 0.18 30.60 -57.99
N ASP A 66 1.36 31.17 -58.21
CA ASP A 66 1.57 32.50 -58.79
C ASP A 66 1.76 32.47 -60.32
N ASN A 67 1.80 31.27 -60.92
CA ASN A 67 1.99 31.08 -62.36
C ASN A 67 1.21 29.87 -62.89
N ALA A 68 0.93 29.88 -64.20
CA ALA A 68 0.17 28.85 -64.90
C ALA A 68 0.85 27.48 -64.86
N ASP A 69 2.17 27.40 -65.06
CA ASP A 69 2.92 26.15 -65.17
C ASP A 69 2.85 25.33 -63.88
N SER A 70 2.98 25.99 -62.73
CA SER A 70 2.93 25.34 -61.41
C SER A 70 1.54 24.77 -61.12
N LEU A 71 0.49 25.49 -61.54
CA LEU A 71 -0.88 25.06 -61.36
C LEU A 71 -1.23 23.86 -62.26
N ILE A 72 -0.77 23.87 -63.51
CA ILE A 72 -0.93 22.76 -64.47
C ILE A 72 -0.13 21.54 -64.04
N TYR A 73 1.12 21.73 -63.61
CA TYR A 73 1.93 20.64 -63.10
C TYR A 73 1.26 19.96 -61.91
N PHE A 74 0.70 20.75 -60.99
CA PHE A 74 -0.06 20.21 -59.85
C PHE A 74 -1.29 19.42 -60.30
N LEU A 75 -2.08 19.96 -61.22
CA LEU A 75 -3.30 19.33 -61.70
C LEU A 75 -3.06 17.93 -62.29
N PHE A 76 -2.03 17.77 -63.13
CA PHE A 76 -1.81 16.53 -63.89
C PHE A 76 -0.76 15.59 -63.30
N ASN A 77 0.14 16.08 -62.43
CA ASN A 77 1.29 15.30 -61.95
C ASN A 77 1.34 15.14 -60.43
N THR A 78 0.26 15.49 -59.72
CA THR A 78 0.16 15.30 -58.27
C THR A 78 -0.95 14.31 -57.93
N GLU A 79 -0.60 13.36 -57.06
CA GLU A 79 -1.54 12.45 -56.42
C GLU A 79 -1.73 12.86 -54.96
N VAL A 80 -2.96 12.76 -54.45
CA VAL A 80 -3.30 13.02 -53.05
C VAL A 80 -3.73 11.73 -52.38
N THR A 81 -3.28 11.54 -51.14
CA THR A 81 -3.54 10.34 -50.35
C THR A 81 -4.41 10.67 -49.14
N TYR A 82 -5.51 9.94 -48.97
CA TYR A 82 -6.40 10.05 -47.82
C TYR A 82 -6.46 8.75 -47.02
N ILE A 83 -6.65 8.89 -45.71
CA ILE A 83 -6.78 7.77 -44.78
C ILE A 83 -8.28 7.53 -44.53
N ASN A 84 -8.76 6.34 -44.85
CA ASN A 84 -10.12 5.90 -44.51
C ASN A 84 -10.09 5.14 -43.17
N THR A 85 -10.79 5.67 -42.16
CA THR A 85 -10.87 5.13 -40.79
C THR A 85 -12.26 4.60 -40.42
N GLU A 86 -13.25 4.63 -41.32
CA GLU A 86 -14.66 4.38 -40.98
C GLU A 86 -14.89 3.09 -40.19
N LYS A 87 -14.24 1.98 -40.59
CA LYS A 87 -14.35 0.69 -39.89
C LYS A 87 -13.60 0.63 -38.56
N ALA A 88 -12.53 1.41 -38.41
CA ALA A 88 -11.78 1.49 -37.16
C ALA A 88 -12.52 2.35 -36.13
N ASP A 89 -13.30 3.33 -36.59
CA ASP A 89 -14.12 4.21 -35.74
C ASP A 89 -15.35 3.48 -35.15
N GLU A 90 -15.81 2.40 -35.80
CA GLU A 90 -16.88 1.52 -35.30
C GLU A 90 -16.41 0.45 -34.29
N ASP A 91 -15.09 0.18 -34.20
CA ASP A 91 -14.52 -0.84 -33.33
C ASP A 91 -13.98 -0.22 -32.02
N SER A 92 -13.89 -1.02 -30.96
CA SER A 92 -13.47 -0.57 -29.64
C SER A 92 -12.82 -1.70 -28.83
N ILE A 93 -11.89 -1.34 -27.94
CA ILE A 93 -11.17 -2.31 -27.13
C ILE A 93 -11.20 -1.97 -25.63
N PRO A 94 -11.16 -2.98 -24.74
CA PRO A 94 -11.12 -2.76 -23.29
C PRO A 94 -9.93 -1.91 -22.86
N VAL A 95 -10.17 -0.90 -22.02
CA VAL A 95 -9.11 -0.07 -21.43
C VAL A 95 -8.27 -0.88 -20.44
N ASP A 96 -8.93 -1.67 -19.59
CA ASP A 96 -8.29 -2.58 -18.64
C ASP A 96 -8.28 -4.02 -19.18
N MET A 97 -7.22 -4.36 -19.90
CA MET A 97 -7.03 -5.69 -20.49
C MET A 97 -6.83 -6.78 -19.43
N ASN A 98 -6.28 -6.45 -18.26
CA ASN A 98 -6.09 -7.43 -17.18
C ASN A 98 -7.44 -7.88 -16.60
N LYS A 99 -8.35 -6.92 -16.43
CA LYS A 99 -9.73 -7.17 -15.97
C LYS A 99 -10.54 -7.92 -17.02
N TRP A 100 -10.41 -7.54 -18.30
CA TRP A 100 -10.99 -8.29 -19.42
C TRP A 100 -10.55 -9.75 -19.40
N ASN A 101 -9.23 -9.99 -19.36
CA ASN A 101 -8.64 -11.34 -19.31
C ASN A 101 -9.09 -12.13 -18.07
N SER A 102 -9.31 -11.47 -16.93
CA SER A 102 -9.82 -12.12 -15.72
C SER A 102 -11.27 -12.61 -15.88
N ILE A 103 -12.12 -11.83 -16.54
CA ILE A 103 -13.52 -12.19 -16.83
C ILE A 103 -13.58 -13.30 -17.88
N GLN A 104 -12.82 -13.16 -18.97
CA GLN A 104 -12.63 -14.20 -19.97
C GLN A 104 -12.23 -15.52 -19.33
N ASN A 105 -11.19 -15.52 -18.49
CA ASN A 105 -10.72 -16.71 -17.78
C ASN A 105 -11.74 -17.29 -16.79
N LYS A 106 -12.72 -16.52 -16.30
CA LYS A 106 -13.79 -17.04 -15.44
C LYS A 106 -14.86 -17.74 -16.25
N ILE A 107 -15.26 -17.15 -17.38
CA ILE A 107 -16.31 -17.68 -18.27
C ILE A 107 -15.79 -18.92 -19.01
N SER A 108 -14.56 -18.88 -19.51
CA SER A 108 -13.96 -19.99 -20.25
C SER A 108 -13.73 -21.25 -19.40
N ARG A 109 -13.59 -21.13 -18.07
CA ARG A 109 -13.45 -22.28 -17.13
C ARG A 109 -14.56 -23.31 -17.26
N GLY A 110 -15.75 -22.92 -17.71
CA GLY A 110 -16.87 -23.82 -17.94
C GLY A 110 -16.67 -24.77 -19.13
N LYS A 111 -15.85 -24.39 -20.12
CA LYS A 111 -15.49 -25.21 -21.28
C LYS A 111 -14.08 -25.78 -21.19
N ILE A 112 -13.08 -24.94 -20.92
CA ILE A 112 -11.67 -25.34 -20.80
C ILE A 112 -11.08 -24.67 -19.56
N ASN A 113 -10.49 -25.46 -18.66
CA ASN A 113 -9.78 -24.93 -17.50
C ASN A 113 -8.30 -24.70 -17.83
N PRO A 114 -7.82 -23.44 -17.95
CA PRO A 114 -6.46 -23.15 -18.40
C PRO A 114 -5.39 -23.81 -17.50
N SER A 115 -5.65 -23.90 -16.19
CA SER A 115 -4.68 -24.46 -15.24
C SER A 115 -4.58 -25.98 -15.30
N LEU A 116 -5.69 -26.67 -15.57
CA LEU A 116 -5.69 -28.12 -15.75
C LEU A 116 -5.09 -28.47 -17.10
N GLU A 117 -5.42 -27.71 -18.13
CA GLU A 117 -4.93 -27.91 -19.49
C GLU A 117 -3.41 -27.70 -19.58
N ALA A 118 -2.89 -26.62 -18.97
CA ALA A 118 -1.46 -26.41 -18.86
C ALA A 118 -0.75 -27.56 -18.14
N LYS A 119 -1.38 -28.19 -17.12
CA LYS A 119 -0.79 -29.35 -16.43
C LYS A 119 -0.81 -30.61 -17.29
N ARG A 120 -1.90 -30.83 -18.06
CA ARG A 120 -2.03 -31.94 -19.02
C ARG A 120 -0.93 -31.85 -20.08
N ILE A 121 -0.83 -30.70 -20.74
CA ILE A 121 0.18 -30.41 -21.77
C ILE A 121 1.59 -30.54 -21.18
N TYR A 122 1.84 -30.00 -19.98
CA TYR A 122 3.14 -30.11 -19.33
C TYR A 122 3.53 -31.56 -19.03
N ALA A 123 2.58 -32.41 -18.63
CA ALA A 123 2.81 -33.84 -18.43
C ALA A 123 3.11 -34.57 -19.75
N GLU A 124 2.39 -34.25 -20.83
CA GLU A 124 2.62 -34.79 -22.17
C GLU A 124 4.00 -34.40 -22.73
N MET A 125 4.47 -33.20 -22.41
CA MET A 125 5.83 -32.76 -22.70
C MET A 125 6.91 -33.42 -21.82
N GLY A 126 6.54 -34.39 -20.98
CA GLY A 126 7.42 -35.14 -20.07
C GLY A 126 7.89 -34.30 -18.86
N GLY A 127 7.08 -33.34 -18.43
CA GLY A 127 7.28 -32.53 -17.23
C GLY A 127 6.66 -33.19 -15.99
N ASN A 128 7.29 -32.99 -14.83
CA ASN A 128 6.73 -33.42 -13.53
C ASN A 128 6.94 -32.33 -12.48
N TRP A 129 6.41 -32.52 -11.27
CA TRP A 129 6.56 -31.62 -10.13
C TRP A 129 7.50 -32.22 -9.08
N LYS A 130 8.44 -31.41 -8.59
CA LYS A 130 9.35 -31.77 -7.49
C LYS A 130 8.91 -31.02 -6.23
N THR A 131 8.76 -31.71 -5.11
CA THR A 131 8.61 -31.07 -3.79
C THR A 131 9.96 -30.49 -3.35
N LEU A 132 9.95 -29.24 -2.91
CA LEU A 132 11.15 -28.56 -2.43
C LEU A 132 11.68 -29.25 -1.17
N THR A 133 13.00 -29.44 -1.11
CA THR A 133 13.70 -29.85 0.10
C THR A 133 13.62 -28.74 1.15
N GLU A 134 13.90 -29.07 2.42
CA GLU A 134 13.92 -28.05 3.48
C GLU A 134 14.90 -26.91 3.18
N LYS A 135 16.11 -27.25 2.74
CA LYS A 135 17.12 -26.27 2.30
C LYS A 135 16.59 -25.37 1.18
N GLU A 136 15.95 -25.95 0.17
CA GLU A 136 15.35 -25.17 -0.92
C GLU A 136 14.19 -24.27 -0.45
N LYS A 137 13.45 -24.66 0.61
CA LYS A 137 12.42 -23.82 1.22
C LYS A 137 13.05 -22.66 2.03
N ILE A 138 14.15 -22.90 2.73
CA ILE A 138 14.91 -21.86 3.45
C ILE A 138 15.51 -20.86 2.46
N ASP A 139 16.20 -21.34 1.42
CA ASP A 139 16.84 -20.50 0.40
C ASP A 139 15.83 -19.60 -0.35
N LYS A 140 14.57 -20.05 -0.47
CA LYS A 140 13.47 -19.28 -1.05
C LYS A 140 12.73 -18.37 -0.06
N GLY A 141 13.14 -18.35 1.21
CA GLY A 141 12.50 -17.57 2.28
C GLY A 141 11.07 -18.02 2.59
N TYR A 142 10.76 -19.31 2.41
CA TYR A 142 9.43 -19.86 2.71
C TYR A 142 9.30 -20.31 4.15
N ILE A 143 10.40 -20.81 4.72
CA ILE A 143 10.48 -21.24 6.11
C ILE A 143 11.77 -20.72 6.73
N GLU A 144 11.77 -20.63 8.05
CA GLU A 144 12.95 -20.42 8.88
C GLU A 144 13.11 -21.64 9.79
N VAL A 145 14.34 -22.07 10.01
CA VAL A 145 14.64 -23.22 10.86
C VAL A 145 15.64 -22.76 11.90
N ASN A 146 15.22 -22.81 13.16
CA ASN A 146 16.02 -22.44 14.32
C ASN A 146 16.17 -23.65 15.25
N TYR A 147 17.32 -23.72 15.91
CA TYR A 147 17.64 -24.76 16.87
C TYR A 147 17.74 -24.13 18.26
N TYR A 148 17.08 -24.75 19.22
CA TYR A 148 17.07 -24.32 20.62
C TYR A 148 17.36 -25.51 21.50
N THR A 149 18.03 -25.30 22.64
CA THR A 149 18.07 -26.33 23.66
C THR A 149 16.71 -26.42 24.37
N ALA A 150 16.37 -27.59 24.91
CA ALA A 150 15.15 -27.77 25.69
C ALA A 150 15.05 -26.78 26.86
N HIS A 151 16.16 -26.38 27.48
CA HIS A 151 16.16 -25.38 28.55
C HIS A 151 15.74 -23.99 28.06
N GLU A 152 16.07 -23.59 26.83
CA GLU A 152 15.68 -22.29 26.26
C GLU A 152 14.18 -22.23 26.03
N LEU A 153 13.59 -23.36 25.64
CA LEU A 153 12.16 -23.49 25.43
C LEU A 153 11.38 -23.70 26.74
N ALA A 154 12.00 -24.27 27.76
CA ALA A 154 11.39 -24.44 29.09
C ALA A 154 11.41 -23.13 29.90
N PHE A 155 12.49 -22.35 29.77
CA PHE A 155 12.71 -21.11 30.52
C PHE A 155 12.70 -19.89 29.60
N THR A 156 11.61 -19.74 28.84
CA THR A 156 11.39 -18.61 27.92
C THR A 156 11.44 -17.26 28.64
N THR A 157 11.60 -16.17 27.88
CA THR A 157 11.52 -14.80 28.42
C THR A 157 10.24 -14.59 29.22
N ASP A 158 9.08 -14.98 28.67
CA ASP A 158 7.78 -14.86 29.32
C ASP A 158 7.73 -15.62 30.66
N TYR A 159 8.29 -16.82 30.70
CA TYR A 159 8.39 -17.57 31.95
C TYR A 159 9.24 -16.84 32.99
N GLN A 160 10.39 -16.31 32.57
CA GLN A 160 11.30 -15.56 33.44
C GLN A 160 10.66 -14.29 34.02
N GLU A 161 9.73 -13.64 33.32
CA GLU A 161 9.00 -12.47 33.83
C GLU A 161 8.09 -12.80 35.01
N THR A 162 7.46 -13.98 35.01
CA THR A 162 6.60 -14.44 36.11
C THR A 162 7.37 -15.04 37.29
N ARG A 163 8.68 -15.23 37.11
CA ARG A 163 9.55 -15.94 38.04
C ARG A 163 9.94 -15.07 39.23
N ASN A 164 10.10 -15.66 40.41
CA ASN A 164 10.68 -14.95 41.55
C ASN A 164 12.19 -14.76 41.35
N ASN A 165 12.57 -13.53 40.97
CA ASN A 165 13.95 -13.12 40.68
C ASN A 165 14.90 -13.23 41.88
N SER A 166 14.39 -13.41 43.10
CA SER A 166 15.22 -13.64 44.29
C SER A 166 15.97 -14.98 44.25
N PHE A 167 15.55 -15.91 43.39
CA PHE A 167 16.09 -17.27 43.32
C PHE A 167 16.67 -17.58 41.93
N LYS A 168 17.89 -17.14 41.61
CA LYS A 168 18.51 -17.37 40.29
C LYS A 168 18.45 -18.85 39.86
N ILE A 169 18.06 -19.10 38.61
CA ILE A 169 18.13 -20.42 37.98
C ILE A 169 19.56 -20.71 37.51
N ASP A 170 20.06 -21.90 37.83
CA ASP A 170 21.33 -22.40 37.31
C ASP A 170 21.04 -23.16 36.00
N THR A 171 21.07 -22.46 34.87
CA THR A 171 20.79 -23.05 33.56
C THR A 171 21.90 -23.98 33.07
N GLN A 172 23.07 -24.01 33.70
CA GLN A 172 24.16 -24.89 33.30
C GLN A 172 23.98 -26.30 33.85
N ASN A 173 23.55 -26.42 35.12
CA ASN A 173 23.50 -27.72 35.80
C ASN A 173 22.18 -28.02 36.51
N LEU A 174 21.27 -27.04 36.59
CA LEU A 174 20.03 -27.07 37.39
C LEU A 174 20.30 -27.40 38.87
N SER A 175 21.46 -27.01 39.41
CA SER A 175 21.92 -27.43 40.75
C SER A 175 20.96 -27.00 41.87
N ASN A 176 20.38 -25.81 41.74
CA ASN A 176 19.41 -25.25 42.67
C ASN A 176 18.12 -26.06 42.73
N ILE A 177 17.59 -26.47 41.56
CA ILE A 177 16.39 -27.29 41.39
C ILE A 177 16.67 -28.72 41.85
N LYS A 178 17.76 -29.34 41.39
CA LYS A 178 18.21 -30.68 41.81
C LYS A 178 18.32 -30.79 43.32
N LYS A 179 18.90 -29.79 43.98
CA LYS A 179 18.98 -29.76 45.45
C LYS A 179 17.60 -29.74 46.11
N SER A 180 16.69 -28.90 45.62
CA SER A 180 15.32 -28.82 46.15
C SER A 180 14.54 -30.12 45.92
N TYR A 181 14.65 -30.72 44.74
CA TYR A 181 14.05 -32.01 44.43
C TYR A 181 14.66 -33.18 45.24
N ASN A 182 15.98 -33.19 45.47
CA ASN A 182 16.58 -34.24 46.30
C ASN A 182 16.22 -34.10 47.78
N ASN A 183 16.10 -32.86 48.29
CA ASN A 183 15.71 -32.62 49.68
C ASN A 183 14.29 -33.12 50.00
N GLN A 184 13.35 -33.04 49.04
CA GLN A 184 11.98 -33.52 49.27
C GLN A 184 11.84 -35.05 49.20
N LYS A 185 12.82 -35.80 48.69
CA LYS A 185 12.74 -37.27 48.59
C LYS A 185 12.59 -37.98 49.94
N SER A 186 13.00 -37.33 51.04
CA SER A 186 12.92 -37.91 52.38
C SER A 186 12.73 -36.84 53.45
N TYR A 187 11.81 -37.09 54.38
CA TYR A 187 11.58 -36.23 55.54
C TYR A 187 12.86 -36.00 56.33
N THR A 188 13.70 -37.03 56.50
CA THR A 188 14.98 -36.91 57.21
C THR A 188 15.92 -35.93 56.51
N SER A 189 15.96 -35.96 55.16
CA SER A 189 16.78 -35.04 54.37
C SER A 189 16.29 -33.60 54.54
N PHE A 190 14.98 -33.37 54.40
CA PHE A 190 14.39 -32.04 54.57
C PHE A 190 14.55 -31.51 56.01
N LYS A 191 14.24 -32.34 57.02
CA LYS A 191 14.35 -31.99 58.44
C LYS A 191 15.79 -31.66 58.83
N SER A 192 16.80 -32.27 58.19
CA SER A 192 18.21 -32.05 58.52
C SER A 192 18.64 -30.59 58.46
N GLU A 193 17.99 -29.78 57.60
CA GLU A 193 18.24 -28.33 57.51
C GLU A 193 17.84 -27.58 58.79
N TYR A 194 17.07 -28.20 59.70
CA TYR A 194 16.52 -27.60 60.91
C TYR A 194 17.05 -28.24 62.20
N ASN A 195 18.04 -29.14 62.13
CA ASN A 195 18.61 -29.82 63.29
C ASN A 195 19.27 -28.89 64.33
N ALA A 196 19.58 -27.64 63.95
CA ALA A 196 20.11 -26.63 64.87
C ALA A 196 19.05 -26.07 65.84
N TYR A 197 17.77 -26.34 65.59
CA TYR A 197 16.65 -25.83 66.38
C TYR A 197 16.11 -26.91 67.32
N SER A 198 15.51 -26.49 68.44
CA SER A 198 14.89 -27.42 69.38
C SER A 198 13.64 -28.08 68.79
N ASP A 199 13.27 -29.26 69.29
CA ASP A 199 12.05 -29.96 68.88
C ASP A 199 10.78 -29.12 69.10
N GLU A 200 10.78 -28.25 70.11
CA GLU A 200 9.68 -27.31 70.34
C GLU A 200 9.52 -26.34 69.16
N VAL A 201 10.61 -25.71 68.71
CA VAL A 201 10.59 -24.81 67.56
C VAL A 201 10.21 -25.56 66.29
N ILE A 202 10.78 -26.75 66.06
CA ILE A 202 10.45 -27.59 64.90
C ILE A 202 8.95 -27.92 64.83
N ARG A 203 8.33 -28.25 65.97
CA ARG A 203 6.87 -28.50 66.03
C ARG A 203 6.06 -27.26 65.67
N LYS A 204 6.44 -26.08 66.17
CA LYS A 204 5.76 -24.80 65.85
C LYS A 204 5.87 -24.37 64.39
N LEU A 205 6.88 -24.86 63.67
CA LEU A 205 7.07 -24.60 62.24
C LEU A 205 6.27 -25.57 61.34
N GLU A 206 5.68 -26.63 61.91
CA GLU A 206 4.97 -27.66 61.14
C GLU A 206 5.80 -28.28 59.99
N ILE A 207 7.09 -28.55 60.25
CA ILE A 207 8.04 -29.05 59.24
C ILE A 207 7.54 -30.32 58.54
N ASN A 208 6.82 -31.21 59.24
CA ASN A 208 6.24 -32.41 58.64
C ASN A 208 5.17 -32.07 57.59
N ASN A 209 4.21 -31.21 57.95
CA ASN A 209 3.15 -30.79 57.03
C ASN A 209 3.75 -30.07 55.81
N ILE A 210 4.78 -29.25 56.01
CA ILE A 210 5.49 -28.58 54.90
C ILE A 210 6.14 -29.60 53.98
N TYR A 211 6.83 -30.59 54.54
CA TYR A 211 7.46 -31.66 53.78
C TYR A 211 6.45 -32.44 52.93
N GLU A 212 5.32 -32.84 53.52
CA GLU A 212 4.28 -33.60 52.81
C GLU A 212 3.74 -32.82 51.61
N ASP A 213 3.46 -31.53 51.78
CA ASP A 213 3.01 -30.67 50.68
C ASP A 213 4.06 -30.51 49.58
N LEU A 214 5.33 -30.34 49.95
CA LEU A 214 6.42 -30.25 48.99
C LEU A 214 6.57 -31.55 48.20
N HIS A 215 6.59 -32.68 48.91
CA HIS A 215 6.69 -34.01 48.31
C HIS A 215 5.54 -34.28 47.34
N ALA A 216 4.30 -34.01 47.77
CA ALA A 216 3.12 -34.16 46.95
C ALA A 216 3.16 -33.28 45.68
N ASN A 217 3.57 -32.02 45.80
CA ASN A 217 3.68 -31.12 44.64
C ASN A 217 4.72 -31.59 43.63
N PHE A 218 5.91 -32.02 44.07
CA PHE A 218 6.93 -32.51 43.15
C PHE A 218 6.55 -33.82 42.47
N ASN A 219 5.96 -34.77 43.21
CA ASN A 219 5.48 -36.02 42.62
C ASN A 219 4.33 -35.78 41.64
N ALA A 220 3.42 -34.85 41.97
CA ALA A 220 2.31 -34.51 41.10
C ALA A 220 2.77 -34.03 39.72
N ILE A 221 3.94 -33.38 39.59
CA ILE A 221 4.51 -32.97 38.29
C ILE A 221 4.96 -34.18 37.45
N LEU A 222 5.50 -35.21 38.11
CA LEU A 222 6.10 -36.37 37.44
C LEU A 222 5.08 -37.49 37.21
N ASP A 223 3.99 -37.51 37.96
CA ASP A 223 2.93 -38.53 37.89
C ASP A 223 1.69 -38.07 37.09
N LEU A 224 1.78 -36.96 36.34
CA LEU A 224 0.62 -36.35 35.66
C LEU A 224 -0.12 -37.33 34.72
N ASP A 225 -1.45 -37.38 34.87
CA ASP A 225 -2.36 -37.47 33.73
C ASP A 225 -2.47 -36.05 33.14
N THR A 226 -2.50 -35.88 31.82
CA THR A 226 -2.14 -34.61 31.10
C THR A 226 -3.00 -33.38 31.40
N ASN A 227 -3.92 -33.44 32.36
CA ASN A 227 -4.90 -32.40 32.72
C ASN A 227 -4.82 -31.88 34.17
N THR A 228 -3.79 -32.24 34.95
CA THR A 228 -3.71 -31.77 36.36
C THR A 228 -2.99 -30.42 36.47
N ASN A 229 -3.69 -29.40 36.97
CA ASN A 229 -3.09 -28.10 37.28
C ASN A 229 -2.27 -28.17 38.57
N ILE A 230 -0.97 -27.90 38.50
CA ILE A 230 -0.10 -27.82 39.67
C ILE A 230 -0.35 -26.52 40.41
N SER A 231 -0.69 -26.63 41.70
CA SER A 231 -0.99 -25.49 42.57
C SER A 231 -0.11 -25.50 43.81
N THR A 232 0.60 -24.39 44.03
CA THR A 232 1.45 -24.18 45.21
C THR A 232 0.77 -23.30 46.26
N GLU A 233 -0.55 -23.13 46.21
CA GLU A 233 -1.28 -22.22 47.10
C GLU A 233 -1.22 -22.64 48.58
N ASN A 234 -1.19 -23.94 48.85
CA ASN A 234 -0.95 -24.50 50.19
C ASN A 234 0.43 -24.10 50.76
N LEU A 235 1.47 -24.08 49.93
CA LEU A 235 2.80 -23.66 50.34
C LEU A 235 2.89 -22.14 50.52
N LYS A 236 2.21 -21.37 49.65
CA LYS A 236 2.11 -19.91 49.77
C LYS A 236 1.36 -19.49 51.04
N SER A 237 0.29 -20.20 51.41
CA SER A 237 -0.43 -19.93 52.67
C SER A 237 0.49 -20.17 53.88
N LYS A 238 1.28 -21.25 53.87
CA LYS A 238 2.28 -21.53 54.91
C LYS A 238 3.38 -20.47 55.02
N VAL A 239 3.79 -19.86 53.90
CA VAL A 239 4.67 -18.67 53.93
C VAL A 239 3.97 -17.52 54.64
N SER A 240 2.73 -17.19 54.25
CA SER A 240 1.96 -16.11 54.85
C SER A 240 1.74 -16.30 56.35
N ASP A 241 1.45 -17.51 56.80
CA ASP A 241 1.21 -17.80 58.21
C ASP A 241 2.50 -17.65 59.04
N ASN A 242 3.64 -18.08 58.52
CA ASN A 242 4.94 -17.83 59.16
C ASN A 242 5.29 -16.33 59.19
N GLU A 243 4.93 -15.56 58.17
CA GLU A 243 5.13 -14.10 58.16
C GLU A 243 4.25 -13.38 59.18
N LYS A 244 3.00 -13.82 59.37
CA LYS A 244 2.11 -13.30 60.43
C LYS A 244 2.70 -13.60 61.80
N GLU A 245 3.16 -14.84 62.02
CA GLU A 245 3.75 -15.24 63.30
C GLU A 245 5.05 -14.48 63.59
N LEU A 246 5.87 -14.20 62.58
CA LEU A 246 7.05 -13.32 62.73
C LEU A 246 6.68 -11.93 63.24
N LYS A 247 5.55 -11.35 62.83
CA LYS A 247 5.09 -10.04 63.34
C LYS A 247 4.68 -10.14 64.80
N ILE A 248 3.99 -11.22 65.18
CA ILE A 248 3.57 -11.47 66.57
C ILE A 248 4.79 -11.64 67.48
N LEU A 249 5.76 -12.47 67.10
CA LEU A 249 6.98 -12.70 67.87
C LEU A 249 7.80 -11.42 68.07
N LYS A 250 7.90 -10.58 67.04
CA LYS A 250 8.57 -9.26 67.14
C LYS A 250 7.86 -8.34 68.14
N SER A 251 6.53 -8.32 68.15
CA SER A 251 5.75 -7.57 69.15
C SER A 251 6.01 -8.10 70.56
N GLN A 252 6.00 -9.41 70.75
CA GLN A 252 6.28 -10.03 72.05
C GLN A 252 7.70 -9.71 72.55
N ILE A 253 8.71 -9.68 71.67
CA ILE A 253 10.05 -9.25 72.03
C ILE A 253 10.04 -7.78 72.48
N SER A 254 9.36 -6.90 71.76
CA SER A 254 9.23 -5.49 72.14
C SER A 254 8.63 -5.34 73.55
N ASP A 255 7.53 -6.03 73.85
CA ASP A 255 6.88 -5.97 75.16
C ASP A 255 7.81 -6.48 76.28
N LYS A 256 8.62 -7.49 75.99
CA LYS A 256 9.60 -8.03 76.95
C LYS A 256 10.82 -7.13 77.11
N GLU A 257 11.24 -6.43 76.07
CA GLU A 257 12.27 -5.40 76.15
C GLU A 257 11.81 -4.23 77.05
N ASP A 258 10.57 -3.76 76.87
CA ASP A 258 9.99 -2.71 77.72
C ASP A 258 9.87 -3.15 79.18
N SER A 259 9.41 -4.39 79.42
CA SER A 259 9.34 -4.98 80.76
C SER A 259 10.73 -5.07 81.42
N LYS A 260 11.74 -5.47 80.64
CA LYS A 260 13.14 -5.57 81.08
C LYS A 260 13.70 -4.18 81.41
N GLU A 261 13.43 -3.17 80.60
CA GLU A 261 13.92 -1.82 80.84
C GLU A 261 13.22 -1.15 82.03
N ASN A 262 11.91 -1.37 82.20
CA ASN A 262 11.17 -0.94 83.39
C ASN A 262 11.77 -1.56 84.67
N ALA A 263 12.03 -2.87 84.68
CA ALA A 263 12.67 -3.54 85.81
C ALA A 263 14.07 -2.98 86.12
N LYS A 264 14.88 -2.68 85.08
CA LYS A 264 16.18 -2.00 85.26
C LYS A 264 16.02 -0.59 85.85
N ASN A 265 15.03 0.17 85.41
CA ASN A 265 14.73 1.49 85.97
C ASN A 265 14.35 1.42 87.45
N ILE A 266 13.55 0.43 87.84
CA ILE A 266 13.21 0.18 89.26
C ILE A 266 14.47 -0.18 90.07
N ILE A 267 15.37 -1.01 89.51
CA ILE A 267 16.67 -1.31 90.16
C ILE A 267 17.50 -0.03 90.35
N ARG A 268 17.62 0.80 89.32
CA ARG A 268 18.36 2.08 89.39
C ARG A 268 17.77 3.01 90.46
N ALA A 269 16.44 3.12 90.51
CA ALA A 269 15.73 3.92 91.50
C ALA A 269 15.91 3.40 92.92
N SER A 270 15.77 2.08 93.15
CA SER A 270 15.96 1.45 94.47
C SER A 270 17.40 1.65 94.97
N LYS A 271 18.40 1.45 94.09
CA LYS A 271 19.82 1.71 94.41
C LYS A 271 20.05 3.17 94.80
N LYS A 272 19.49 4.12 94.04
CA LYS A 272 19.60 5.55 94.33
C LYS A 272 18.98 5.89 95.69
N GLN A 273 17.76 5.43 95.97
CA GLN A 273 17.09 5.63 97.25
C GLN A 273 17.89 5.05 98.42
N ARG A 274 18.46 3.85 98.26
CA ARG A 274 19.28 3.20 99.28
C ARG A 274 20.59 3.95 99.54
N ASN A 275 21.22 4.48 98.50
CA ASN A 275 22.43 5.29 98.63
C ASN A 275 22.14 6.59 99.39
N THR A 276 21.11 7.35 98.99
CA THR A 276 20.68 8.57 99.70
C THR A 276 20.27 8.27 101.15
N TYR A 277 19.57 7.16 101.39
CA TYR A 277 19.22 6.74 102.75
C TYR A 277 20.46 6.38 103.57
N THR A 278 21.47 5.74 102.95
CA THR A 278 22.74 5.39 103.60
C THR A 278 23.56 6.64 103.95
N GLU A 279 23.61 7.64 103.06
CA GLU A 279 24.26 8.93 103.30
C GLU A 279 23.64 9.67 104.49
N THR A 280 22.30 9.65 104.61
CA THR A 280 21.58 10.34 105.70
C THR A 280 21.74 9.69 107.09
N ILE A 281 21.82 8.36 107.17
CA ILE A 281 21.93 7.65 108.47
C ILE A 281 23.38 7.27 108.84
N GLY A 282 24.30 7.34 107.88
CA GLY A 282 25.72 7.01 108.00
C GLY A 282 26.03 5.52 107.77
N GLU A 283 27.05 5.24 106.96
CA GLU A 283 27.49 3.88 106.59
C GLU A 283 27.76 2.97 107.80
N LYS A 284 28.42 3.50 108.83
CA LYS A 284 28.69 2.77 110.08
C LYS A 284 27.41 2.31 110.78
N MET A 285 26.31 3.07 110.66
CA MET A 285 25.01 2.69 111.23
C MET A 285 24.35 1.59 110.39
N VAL A 286 24.42 1.69 109.06
CA VAL A 286 23.92 0.66 108.14
C VAL A 286 24.57 -0.70 108.42
N VAL A 287 25.90 -0.75 108.48
CA VAL A 287 26.65 -2.00 108.76
C VAL A 287 26.20 -2.61 110.09
N LYS A 288 26.15 -1.81 111.16
CA LYS A 288 25.68 -2.27 112.48
C LYS A 288 24.23 -2.76 112.48
N VAL A 289 23.35 -2.15 111.68
CA VAL A 289 21.94 -2.57 111.57
C VAL A 289 21.85 -3.90 110.82
N ARG A 290 22.56 -4.05 109.70
CA ARG A 290 22.61 -5.31 108.92
C ARG A 290 23.15 -6.47 109.75
N GLU A 291 24.27 -6.29 110.45
CA GLU A 291 24.86 -7.32 111.32
C GLU A 291 23.91 -7.75 112.45
N LYS A 292 23.26 -6.79 113.11
CA LYS A 292 22.31 -7.10 114.19
C LYS A 292 21.03 -7.75 113.67
N ALA A 293 20.59 -7.40 112.47
CA ALA A 293 19.45 -8.04 111.83
C ALA A 293 19.76 -9.51 111.49
N ALA A 294 20.92 -9.80 110.90
CA ALA A 294 21.37 -11.17 110.61
C ALA A 294 21.41 -12.05 111.87
N LYS A 295 22.08 -11.59 112.94
CA LYS A 295 22.15 -12.28 114.25
C LYS A 295 20.79 -12.51 114.92
N LYS A 296 19.78 -11.69 114.59
CA LYS A 296 18.41 -11.83 115.11
C LYS A 296 17.61 -12.81 114.24
N ALA A 297 17.77 -12.76 112.93
CA ALA A 297 17.16 -13.69 111.98
C ALA A 297 17.58 -15.14 112.24
N GLU A 298 18.87 -15.40 112.49
CA GLU A 298 19.39 -16.73 112.89
C GLU A 298 18.70 -17.30 114.14
N LYS A 299 18.18 -16.43 115.01
CA LYS A 299 17.47 -16.80 116.24
C LYS A 299 15.95 -16.79 116.08
N GLY A 300 15.43 -16.68 114.86
CA GLY A 300 14.01 -16.58 114.55
C GLY A 300 13.34 -15.30 115.09
N LYS A 301 14.11 -14.24 115.38
CA LYS A 301 13.61 -12.99 115.99
C LYS A 301 13.75 -11.81 115.04
N VAL A 302 12.82 -10.86 115.11
CA VAL A 302 12.88 -9.60 114.36
C VAL A 302 13.54 -8.47 115.16
N LEU A 303 14.24 -7.59 114.45
CA LEU A 303 14.87 -6.40 115.01
C LEU A 303 13.78 -5.34 115.33
N LYS A 304 13.73 -4.84 116.58
CA LYS A 304 12.70 -3.88 117.04
C LYS A 304 13.29 -2.48 117.30
N GLY A 305 12.43 -1.46 117.40
CA GLY A 305 12.82 -0.06 117.68
C GLY A 305 13.42 0.69 116.48
N ARG A 306 14.21 1.75 116.73
CA ARG A 306 14.82 2.60 115.67
C ARG A 306 15.63 1.80 114.65
N LYS A 307 16.43 0.83 115.13
CA LYS A 307 17.22 -0.06 114.26
C LYS A 307 16.35 -1.02 113.43
N GLY A 308 15.22 -1.46 114.00
CA GLY A 308 14.22 -2.25 113.27
C GLY A 308 13.59 -1.47 112.11
N LYS A 309 13.26 -0.18 112.32
CA LYS A 309 12.75 0.70 111.25
C LYS A 309 13.76 0.88 110.12
N ILE A 310 15.03 1.14 110.46
CA ILE A 310 16.13 1.27 109.48
C ILE A 310 16.30 -0.02 108.68
N TRP A 311 16.32 -1.17 109.37
CA TRP A 311 16.42 -2.48 108.71
C TRP A 311 15.25 -2.74 107.76
N SER A 312 14.02 -2.41 108.16
CA SER A 312 12.83 -2.60 107.32
C SER A 312 12.94 -1.86 105.99
N ILE A 313 13.41 -0.61 106.00
CA ILE A 313 13.60 0.21 104.79
C ILE A 313 14.69 -0.40 103.89
N LEU A 314 15.86 -0.71 104.46
CA LEU A 314 16.98 -1.31 103.71
C LEU A 314 16.60 -2.66 103.09
N ASN A 315 15.94 -3.53 103.87
CA ASN A 315 15.52 -4.84 103.44
C ASN A 315 14.45 -4.76 102.34
N SER A 316 13.53 -3.79 102.42
CA SER A 316 12.53 -3.54 101.37
C SER A 316 13.18 -3.10 100.05
N GLN A 317 14.17 -2.21 100.11
CA GLN A 317 14.94 -1.77 98.94
C GLN A 317 15.75 -2.91 98.32
N ASP A 318 16.43 -3.72 99.15
CA ASP A 318 17.19 -4.90 98.72
C ASP A 318 16.27 -5.94 98.07
N SER A 319 15.11 -6.20 98.68
CA SER A 319 14.10 -7.11 98.13
C SER A 319 13.59 -6.62 96.79
N THR A 320 13.33 -5.32 96.64
CA THR A 320 12.88 -4.73 95.37
C THR A 320 13.93 -4.88 94.28
N GLU A 321 15.21 -4.63 94.59
CA GLU A 321 16.30 -4.85 93.64
C GLU A 321 16.41 -6.33 93.23
N GLN A 322 16.33 -7.26 94.19
CA GLN A 322 16.50 -8.68 93.91
C GLN A 322 15.37 -9.24 93.04
N VAL A 323 14.12 -8.89 93.34
CA VAL A 323 12.96 -9.30 92.52
C VAL A 323 13.10 -8.79 91.08
N ASN A 324 13.49 -7.53 90.90
CA ASN A 324 13.64 -6.97 89.56
C ASN A 324 14.86 -7.53 88.81
N LYS A 325 15.92 -7.96 89.49
CA LYS A 325 17.03 -8.69 88.84
C LYS A 325 16.57 -10.02 88.26
N VAL A 326 15.73 -10.76 88.98
CA VAL A 326 15.12 -12.01 88.50
C VAL A 326 14.27 -11.71 87.26
N ILE A 327 13.41 -10.68 87.31
CA ILE A 327 12.59 -10.26 86.16
C ILE A 327 13.45 -9.94 84.93
N VAL A 328 14.55 -9.20 85.10
CA VAL A 328 15.46 -8.87 83.99
C VAL A 328 16.04 -10.14 83.36
N GLU A 329 16.45 -11.11 84.17
CA GLU A 329 17.03 -12.36 83.67
C GLU A 329 15.99 -13.25 82.99
N ASP A 330 14.78 -13.35 83.56
CA ASP A 330 13.65 -14.05 82.94
C ASP A 330 13.29 -13.43 81.59
N CYS A 331 13.26 -12.09 81.49
CA CYS A 331 13.00 -11.40 80.23
C CYS A 331 14.07 -11.72 79.18
N LYS A 332 15.37 -11.72 79.54
CA LYS A 332 16.45 -12.09 78.61
C LYS A 332 16.28 -13.53 78.10
N ASN A 333 15.98 -14.47 78.99
CA ASN A 333 15.79 -15.87 78.64
C ASN A 333 14.59 -16.06 77.69
N ILE A 334 13.50 -15.31 77.90
CA ILE A 334 12.34 -15.33 77.00
C ILE A 334 12.69 -14.72 75.65
N ILE A 335 13.35 -13.56 75.62
CA ILE A 335 13.76 -12.89 74.38
C ILE A 335 14.64 -13.82 73.54
N LEU A 336 15.63 -14.48 74.15
CA LEU A 336 16.52 -15.42 73.44
C LEU A 336 15.74 -16.58 72.79
N LYS A 337 14.71 -17.12 73.47
CA LYS A 337 13.84 -18.17 72.90
C LYS A 337 13.03 -17.66 71.72
N LEU A 338 12.47 -16.44 71.82
CA LEU A 338 11.70 -15.81 70.75
C LEU A 338 12.59 -15.49 69.54
N GLU A 339 13.81 -14.98 69.76
CA GLU A 339 14.79 -14.72 68.70
C GLU A 339 15.18 -16.00 67.97
N ASN A 340 15.39 -17.10 68.70
CA ASN A 340 15.68 -18.41 68.10
C ASN A 340 14.52 -18.89 67.20
N GLU A 341 13.28 -18.73 67.66
CA GLU A 341 12.10 -19.06 66.84
C GLU A 341 11.98 -18.15 65.60
N ILE A 342 12.26 -16.86 65.72
CA ILE A 342 12.26 -15.90 64.60
C ILE A 342 13.28 -16.34 63.53
N GLU A 343 14.49 -16.71 63.92
CA GLU A 343 15.51 -17.15 62.96
C GLU A 343 15.09 -18.45 62.24
N ALA A 344 14.47 -19.38 62.96
CA ALA A 344 13.92 -20.59 62.38
C ALA A 344 12.80 -20.29 61.37
N ARG A 345 11.88 -19.37 61.70
CA ARG A 345 10.79 -18.92 60.82
C ARG A 345 11.29 -18.22 59.56
N LYS A 346 12.28 -17.33 59.68
CA LYS A 346 12.94 -16.70 58.51
C LYS A 346 13.57 -17.75 57.59
N LYS A 347 14.22 -18.76 58.17
CA LYS A 347 14.85 -19.84 57.42
C LYS A 347 13.83 -20.68 56.65
N ILE A 348 12.71 -21.07 57.27
CA ILE A 348 11.67 -21.85 56.58
C ILE A 348 10.96 -21.03 55.50
N ILE A 349 10.68 -19.73 55.72
CA ILE A 349 10.11 -18.85 54.68
C ILE A 349 11.01 -18.80 53.44
N LYS A 350 12.31 -18.61 53.63
CA LYS A 350 13.28 -18.61 52.53
C LYS A 350 13.35 -19.97 51.82
N SER A 351 13.31 -21.06 52.58
CA SER A 351 13.31 -22.43 52.03
C SER A 351 12.03 -22.71 51.22
N LEU A 352 10.86 -22.34 51.74
CA LEU A 352 9.58 -22.44 51.06
C LEU A 352 9.58 -21.64 49.75
N GLY A 353 10.02 -20.38 49.78
CA GLY A 353 10.11 -19.57 48.56
C GLY A 353 10.99 -20.21 47.49
N LYS A 354 12.15 -20.77 47.89
CA LYS A 354 13.04 -21.49 46.98
C LYS A 354 12.36 -22.74 46.40
N ASN A 355 11.69 -23.52 47.24
CA ASN A 355 11.05 -24.77 46.80
C ASN A 355 9.82 -24.53 45.94
N ILE A 356 8.97 -23.54 46.26
CA ILE A 356 7.86 -23.10 45.41
C ILE A 356 8.37 -22.73 44.02
N GLN A 357 9.44 -21.93 43.95
CA GLN A 357 10.03 -21.57 42.66
C GLN A 357 10.58 -22.81 41.93
N SER A 358 11.23 -23.73 42.66
CA SER A 358 11.74 -24.97 42.06
C SER A 358 10.60 -25.87 41.54
N ILE A 359 9.46 -25.94 42.21
CA ILE A 359 8.26 -26.67 41.74
C ILE A 359 7.79 -26.07 40.41
N HIS A 360 7.69 -24.73 40.33
CA HIS A 360 7.34 -24.06 39.08
C HIS A 360 8.39 -24.29 37.99
N ASP A 361 9.68 -24.30 38.33
CA ASP A 361 10.76 -24.54 37.37
C ASP A 361 10.67 -25.97 36.81
N VAL A 362 10.44 -26.99 37.66
CA VAL A 362 10.23 -28.39 37.23
C VAL A 362 8.97 -28.55 36.40
N ASN A 363 7.88 -27.86 36.75
CA ASN A 363 6.67 -27.87 35.94
C ASN A 363 6.91 -27.28 34.55
N ALA A 364 7.67 -26.19 34.43
CA ALA A 364 8.02 -25.61 33.14
C ALA A 364 8.85 -26.58 32.28
N MET A 365 9.83 -27.27 32.89
CA MET A 365 10.59 -28.34 32.24
C MET A 365 9.68 -29.45 31.74
N GLN A 366 8.73 -29.89 32.57
CA GLN A 366 7.80 -30.96 32.24
C GLN A 366 6.84 -30.57 31.11
N ASN A 367 6.27 -29.37 31.16
CA ASN A 367 5.37 -28.89 30.10
C ASN A 367 6.09 -28.80 28.75
N GLN A 368 7.33 -28.33 28.75
CA GLN A 368 8.14 -28.30 27.54
C GLN A 368 8.43 -29.73 27.03
N TYR A 369 8.77 -30.67 27.91
CA TYR A 369 8.94 -32.08 27.56
C TYR A 369 7.66 -32.69 26.95
N ILE A 370 6.49 -32.44 27.56
CA ILE A 370 5.19 -32.92 27.09
C ILE A 370 4.86 -32.32 25.72
N ASN A 371 5.11 -31.02 25.51
CA ASN A 371 4.85 -30.36 24.22
C ASN A 371 5.60 -31.04 23.06
N GLU A 372 6.83 -31.50 23.30
CA GLU A 372 7.65 -32.16 22.28
C GLU A 372 7.42 -33.66 22.16
N LYS A 373 7.28 -34.37 23.29
CA LYS A 373 7.19 -35.85 23.31
C LYS A 373 5.76 -36.39 23.40
N SER A 374 4.78 -35.53 23.68
CA SER A 374 3.38 -35.88 23.91
C SER A 374 3.15 -36.90 25.04
N VAL A 375 4.13 -37.06 25.93
CA VAL A 375 4.10 -37.98 27.09
C VAL A 375 4.75 -37.32 28.30
N VAL A 376 4.34 -37.75 29.49
CA VAL A 376 4.84 -37.29 30.78
C VAL A 376 6.14 -38.02 31.12
N ASN A 377 7.16 -37.28 31.54
CA ASN A 377 8.38 -37.86 32.11
C ASN A 377 8.19 -38.12 33.61
N THR A 378 8.34 -39.37 34.04
CA THR A 378 8.14 -39.80 35.43
C THR A 378 9.42 -39.78 36.26
N ASN A 379 10.57 -39.47 35.66
CA ASN A 379 11.86 -39.43 36.32
C ASN A 379 12.50 -38.05 36.18
N PHE A 380 12.68 -37.38 37.33
CA PHE A 380 13.29 -36.05 37.37
C PHE A 380 14.72 -36.02 36.82
N ASP A 381 15.54 -37.04 37.04
CA ASP A 381 16.93 -37.02 36.58
C ASP A 381 16.98 -37.12 35.05
N ASP A 382 16.09 -37.92 34.45
CA ASP A 382 15.92 -38.02 33.00
C ASP A 382 15.36 -36.72 32.41
N LEU A 383 14.37 -36.10 33.07
CA LEU A 383 13.82 -34.81 32.67
C LEU A 383 14.90 -33.71 32.72
N ALA A 384 15.68 -33.66 33.80
CA ALA A 384 16.76 -32.69 33.95
C ALA A 384 17.87 -32.90 32.91
N PHE A 385 18.20 -34.14 32.57
CA PHE A 385 19.14 -34.46 31.52
C PHE A 385 18.62 -34.00 30.16
N TYR A 386 17.37 -34.30 29.83
CA TYR A 386 16.71 -33.85 28.61
C TYR A 386 16.72 -32.32 28.50
N THR A 387 16.25 -31.62 29.54
CA THR A 387 16.20 -30.16 29.55
C THR A 387 17.57 -29.54 29.25
N LEU A 388 18.66 -30.10 29.77
CA LEU A 388 20.00 -29.55 29.59
C LEU A 388 20.63 -29.88 28.22
N ASN A 389 20.29 -31.01 27.61
CA ASN A 389 21.07 -31.57 26.51
C ASN A 389 20.31 -31.77 25.21
N GLU A 390 18.97 -31.82 25.23
CA GLU A 390 18.20 -32.01 24.00
C GLU A 390 18.20 -30.74 23.16
N GLU A 391 18.57 -30.87 21.88
CA GLU A 391 18.43 -29.83 20.86
C GLU A 391 17.13 -30.04 20.08
N ILE A 392 16.31 -29.00 20.00
CA ILE A 392 14.98 -29.00 19.40
C ILE A 392 14.97 -28.10 18.18
N LYS A 393 14.48 -28.67 17.07
CA LYS A 393 14.36 -28.00 15.79
C LYS A 393 12.98 -27.37 15.64
N ILE A 394 12.92 -26.05 15.59
CA ILE A 394 11.69 -25.30 15.34
C ILE A 394 11.67 -24.81 13.89
N VAL A 395 10.60 -25.16 13.17
CA VAL A 395 10.38 -24.75 11.77
C VAL A 395 9.25 -23.73 11.70
N THR A 396 9.60 -22.47 11.46
CA THR A 396 8.64 -21.36 11.32
C THR A 396 8.24 -21.20 9.87
N THR A 397 6.93 -21.16 9.58
CA THR A 397 6.43 -20.89 8.23
C THR A 397 6.34 -19.38 7.99
N LEU A 398 7.18 -18.85 7.12
CA LEU A 398 7.19 -17.42 6.76
C LEU A 398 6.17 -17.09 5.66
N ARG A 399 5.99 -17.99 4.69
CA ARG A 399 5.07 -17.81 3.56
C ARG A 399 4.35 -19.12 3.22
N LYS A 400 3.02 -19.12 3.31
CA LYS A 400 2.19 -20.28 2.96
C LYS A 400 2.01 -20.37 1.44
N VAL A 401 2.82 -21.21 0.79
CA VAL A 401 2.77 -21.45 -0.67
C VAL A 401 2.77 -22.95 -0.99
N ARG A 402 2.53 -23.30 -2.26
CA ARG A 402 2.78 -24.67 -2.73
C ARG A 402 4.28 -24.91 -2.80
N TYR A 403 4.79 -25.83 -1.99
CA TYR A 403 6.22 -26.18 -1.96
C TYR A 403 6.64 -27.11 -3.11
N THR A 404 6.12 -26.88 -4.30
CA THR A 404 6.40 -27.70 -5.48
C THR A 404 6.84 -26.82 -6.63
N VAL A 405 7.80 -27.29 -7.41
CA VAL A 405 8.34 -26.61 -8.59
C VAL A 405 8.34 -27.53 -9.80
N PRO A 406 8.15 -27.01 -11.02
CA PRO A 406 8.23 -27.82 -12.23
C PRO A 406 9.68 -28.29 -12.44
N THR A 407 9.87 -29.59 -12.72
CA THR A 407 11.18 -30.16 -13.07
C THR A 407 11.76 -29.57 -14.36
N LYS A 408 10.91 -29.07 -15.27
CA LYS A 408 11.29 -28.44 -16.55
C LYS A 408 10.59 -27.08 -16.70
N PRO A 409 11.10 -25.99 -16.10
CA PRO A 409 10.42 -24.69 -16.06
C PRO A 409 10.07 -24.10 -17.45
N ASN A 410 10.95 -24.29 -18.44
CA ASN A 410 10.71 -23.79 -19.80
C ASN A 410 9.51 -24.49 -20.47
N LYS A 411 9.40 -25.81 -20.29
CA LYS A 411 8.25 -26.58 -20.78
C LYS A 411 6.97 -26.22 -20.05
N TRP A 412 7.05 -25.91 -18.75
CA TRP A 412 5.89 -25.39 -18.01
C TRP A 412 5.43 -24.04 -18.56
N LYS A 413 6.36 -23.13 -18.90
CA LYS A 413 6.02 -21.85 -19.53
C LYS A 413 5.35 -22.06 -20.90
N GLN A 414 5.87 -22.97 -21.72
CA GLN A 414 5.28 -23.33 -23.01
C GLN A 414 3.87 -23.91 -22.86
N ALA A 415 3.70 -24.87 -21.95
CA ALA A 415 2.40 -25.48 -21.69
C ALA A 415 1.34 -24.47 -21.21
N LYS A 416 1.74 -23.43 -20.47
CA LYS A 416 0.84 -22.33 -20.10
C LYS A 416 0.41 -21.51 -21.31
N LEU A 417 1.35 -21.13 -22.17
CA LEU A 417 1.04 -20.36 -23.39
C LEU A 417 0.13 -21.15 -24.34
N GLU A 418 0.38 -22.45 -24.50
CA GLU A 418 -0.44 -23.33 -25.33
C GLU A 418 -1.85 -23.51 -24.74
N ALA A 419 -1.97 -23.68 -23.43
CA ALA A 419 -3.27 -23.72 -22.75
C ALA A 419 -4.04 -22.40 -22.90
N ASP A 420 -3.37 -21.26 -22.79
CA ASP A 420 -3.98 -19.94 -22.97
C ASP A 420 -4.47 -19.77 -24.43
N PHE A 421 -3.68 -20.22 -25.42
CA PHE A 421 -4.09 -20.23 -26.84
C PHE A 421 -5.30 -21.13 -27.10
N LEU A 422 -5.32 -22.34 -26.53
CA LEU A 422 -6.47 -23.25 -26.67
C LEU A 422 -7.75 -22.67 -26.04
N VAL A 423 -7.60 -21.93 -24.94
CA VAL A 423 -8.71 -21.22 -24.30
C VAL A 423 -9.23 -20.15 -25.25
N GLU A 424 -8.36 -19.34 -25.85
CA GLU A 424 -8.76 -18.32 -26.84
C GLU A 424 -9.49 -18.92 -28.04
N GLN A 425 -9.00 -20.03 -28.60
CA GLN A 425 -9.64 -20.73 -29.73
C GLN A 425 -11.00 -21.34 -29.38
N SER A 426 -11.26 -21.59 -28.09
CA SER A 426 -12.52 -22.20 -27.62
C SER A 426 -13.63 -21.19 -27.31
N ILE A 427 -13.33 -19.89 -27.39
CA ILE A 427 -14.28 -18.82 -27.15
C ILE A 427 -15.09 -18.60 -28.42
N ASP A 428 -16.41 -18.81 -28.34
CA ASP A 428 -17.36 -18.52 -29.41
C ASP A 428 -18.01 -17.14 -29.23
N GLU A 429 -18.79 -16.72 -30.23
CA GLU A 429 -19.47 -15.42 -30.25
C GLU A 429 -20.38 -15.21 -29.03
N GLU A 430 -21.05 -16.26 -28.55
CA GLU A 430 -21.90 -16.22 -27.35
C GLU A 430 -21.07 -15.92 -26.09
N MET A 431 -19.91 -16.57 -25.94
CA MET A 431 -19.00 -16.30 -24.84
C MET A 431 -18.40 -14.89 -24.90
N ILE A 432 -18.04 -14.38 -26.09
CA ILE A 432 -17.59 -12.99 -26.24
C ILE A 432 -18.67 -12.01 -25.78
N ALA A 433 -19.93 -12.20 -26.22
CA ALA A 433 -21.03 -11.35 -25.81
C ALA A 433 -21.22 -11.36 -24.28
N GLN A 434 -21.07 -12.53 -23.65
CA GLN A 434 -21.14 -12.67 -22.20
C GLN A 434 -19.97 -11.96 -21.49
N ILE A 435 -18.74 -12.10 -22.00
CA ILE A 435 -17.54 -11.41 -21.47
C ILE A 435 -17.73 -9.90 -21.56
N THR A 436 -18.18 -9.39 -22.71
CA THR A 436 -18.49 -7.97 -22.94
C THR A 436 -19.50 -7.45 -21.92
N LYS A 437 -20.59 -8.19 -21.71
CA LYS A 437 -21.63 -7.84 -20.74
C LYS A 437 -21.09 -7.77 -19.31
N GLU A 438 -20.35 -8.79 -18.88
CA GLU A 438 -19.75 -8.83 -17.54
C GLU A 438 -18.67 -7.74 -17.35
N TYR A 439 -17.91 -7.41 -18.40
CA TYR A 439 -16.94 -6.32 -18.37
C TYR A 439 -17.63 -4.97 -18.15
N VAL A 440 -18.72 -4.69 -18.87
CA VAL A 440 -19.52 -3.48 -18.68
C VAL A 440 -20.14 -3.44 -17.27
N ILE A 441 -20.75 -4.53 -16.80
CA ILE A 441 -21.32 -4.63 -15.44
C ILE A 441 -20.26 -4.33 -14.37
N SER A 442 -19.03 -4.80 -14.61
CA SER A 442 -17.91 -4.59 -13.70
C SER A 442 -17.37 -3.15 -13.72
N LYS A 443 -17.97 -2.22 -14.48
CA LYS A 443 -17.47 -0.87 -14.77
C LYS A 443 -16.16 -0.89 -15.56
N GLY A 444 -16.08 -1.76 -16.56
CA GLY A 444 -15.02 -1.72 -17.57
C GLY A 444 -15.35 -0.66 -18.62
N GLU A 445 -14.34 0.09 -19.04
CA GLU A 445 -14.47 1.12 -20.08
C GLU A 445 -13.81 0.63 -21.37
N TYR A 446 -14.33 1.08 -22.51
CA TYR A 446 -13.76 0.83 -23.82
C TYR A 446 -13.14 2.11 -24.35
N ARG A 447 -12.07 1.95 -25.14
CA ARG A 447 -11.45 3.04 -25.89
C ARG A 447 -11.46 2.71 -27.37
N ASN A 448 -11.41 3.76 -28.18
CA ASN A 448 -11.19 3.65 -29.61
C ASN A 448 -9.79 3.06 -29.88
N LEU A 449 -9.66 2.45 -31.06
CA LEU A 449 -8.39 1.94 -31.54
C LEU A 449 -7.45 3.11 -31.86
N THR A 450 -6.16 2.90 -31.62
CA THR A 450 -5.12 3.76 -32.18
C THR A 450 -4.96 3.48 -33.68
N THR A 451 -4.36 4.41 -34.42
CA THR A 451 -4.09 4.24 -35.86
C THR A 451 -3.24 2.99 -36.14
N GLU A 452 -2.25 2.70 -35.30
CA GLU A 452 -1.41 1.49 -35.41
C GLU A 452 -2.22 0.20 -35.19
N GLU A 453 -3.09 0.18 -34.18
CA GLU A 453 -3.98 -0.96 -33.89
C GLU A 453 -4.99 -1.17 -35.04
N GLY A 454 -5.51 -0.07 -35.62
CA GLY A 454 -6.40 -0.10 -36.77
C GLY A 454 -5.72 -0.65 -38.03
N TYR A 455 -4.47 -0.26 -38.30
CA TYR A 455 -3.68 -0.84 -39.40
C TYR A 455 -3.38 -2.33 -39.18
N ALA A 456 -2.98 -2.72 -37.97
CA ALA A 456 -2.67 -4.12 -37.65
C ALA A 456 -3.89 -5.04 -37.82
N ARG A 457 -5.11 -4.50 -37.65
CA ARG A 457 -6.37 -5.20 -37.86
C ARG A 457 -6.93 -5.08 -39.27
N GLY A 458 -6.29 -4.31 -40.16
CA GLY A 458 -6.77 -4.07 -41.53
C GLY A 458 -8.05 -3.23 -41.59
N LEU A 459 -8.35 -2.45 -40.55
CA LEU A 459 -9.54 -1.61 -40.46
C LEU A 459 -9.31 -0.19 -41.02
N ILE A 460 -8.05 0.25 -41.09
CA ILE A 460 -7.65 1.53 -41.70
C ILE A 460 -7.02 1.25 -43.07
N THR A 461 -7.47 1.98 -44.10
CA THR A 461 -6.96 1.84 -45.47
C THR A 461 -6.56 3.19 -46.05
N THR A 462 -5.64 3.18 -47.01
CA THR A 462 -5.11 4.38 -47.65
C THR A 462 -5.53 4.40 -49.12
N VAL A 463 -6.15 5.49 -49.57
CA VAL A 463 -6.63 5.67 -50.95
C VAL A 463 -5.88 6.83 -51.59
N THR A 464 -5.33 6.61 -52.79
CA THR A 464 -4.55 7.61 -53.55
C THR A 464 -5.27 7.92 -54.86
N GLN A 465 -5.45 9.20 -55.19
CA GLN A 465 -6.13 9.66 -56.40
C GLN A 465 -5.44 10.88 -57.03
N ASN A 466 -5.51 11.03 -58.36
CA ASN A 466 -5.02 12.22 -59.08
C ASN A 466 -5.84 13.47 -58.72
N VAL A 467 -5.17 14.61 -58.62
CA VAL A 467 -5.77 15.93 -58.32
C VAL A 467 -6.90 16.29 -59.28
N GLU A 468 -6.78 15.99 -60.57
CA GLU A 468 -7.83 16.26 -61.57
C GLU A 468 -9.19 15.63 -61.21
N ASN A 469 -9.18 14.39 -60.70
CA ASN A 469 -10.39 13.64 -60.38
C ASN A 469 -11.01 14.08 -59.05
N ILE A 470 -10.20 14.74 -58.20
CA ILE A 470 -10.65 15.31 -56.93
C ILE A 470 -11.34 16.66 -57.16
N ILE A 471 -10.79 17.49 -58.04
CA ILE A 471 -11.33 18.82 -58.34
C ILE A 471 -12.57 18.72 -59.23
N PHE A 472 -12.49 17.95 -60.30
CA PHE A 472 -13.56 17.77 -61.27
C PHE A 472 -14.36 16.50 -60.98
N ASP A 473 -14.75 16.34 -59.71
CA ASP A 473 -15.59 15.23 -59.29
C ASP A 473 -17.05 15.41 -59.75
N ASN A 474 -17.87 14.39 -59.53
CA ASN A 474 -19.28 14.45 -59.93
C ASN A 474 -20.04 15.61 -59.26
N ILE A 475 -19.64 16.02 -58.04
CA ILE A 475 -20.29 17.09 -57.28
C ILE A 475 -20.01 18.45 -57.93
N TYR A 476 -18.75 18.72 -58.29
CA TYR A 476 -18.39 19.94 -59.00
C TYR A 476 -19.08 20.03 -60.35
N MET A 477 -19.08 18.93 -61.10
CA MET A 477 -19.67 18.85 -62.44
C MET A 477 -21.18 19.14 -62.45
N GLU A 478 -21.92 18.86 -61.37
CA GLU A 478 -23.35 19.20 -61.23
C GLU A 478 -23.62 20.72 -61.20
N THR A 479 -22.62 21.53 -60.81
CA THR A 479 -22.76 22.99 -60.66
C THR A 479 -22.10 23.80 -61.79
N ARG A 480 -21.41 23.10 -62.70
CA ARG A 480 -20.65 23.69 -63.81
C ARG A 480 -21.57 24.03 -64.98
N ASN A 481 -21.29 25.12 -65.71
CA ASN A 481 -22.06 25.45 -66.91
C ASN A 481 -21.88 24.37 -68.00
N GLU A 482 -22.95 23.65 -68.32
CA GLU A 482 -22.97 22.56 -69.31
C GLU A 482 -22.69 23.04 -70.75
N ASP A 483 -23.01 24.30 -71.06
CA ASP A 483 -22.84 24.88 -72.40
C ASP A 483 -21.37 25.17 -72.75
N VAL A 484 -20.46 25.09 -71.77
CA VAL A 484 -19.02 25.32 -71.96
C VAL A 484 -18.27 24.00 -71.78
N PRO A 485 -17.60 23.43 -72.80
CA PRO A 485 -16.86 22.18 -72.63
C PRO A 485 -15.68 22.33 -71.66
N LEU A 486 -15.45 21.33 -70.78
CA LEU A 486 -14.27 21.27 -69.93
C LEU A 486 -13.08 20.77 -70.76
N ASN A 487 -12.06 21.62 -70.92
CA ASN A 487 -10.82 21.27 -71.60
C ASN A 487 -9.63 21.66 -70.71
N LEU A 488 -9.04 20.66 -70.06
CA LEU A 488 -7.95 20.84 -69.10
C LEU A 488 -6.62 21.22 -69.79
N ASP A 489 -6.39 20.77 -71.02
CA ASP A 489 -5.15 21.07 -71.77
C ASP A 489 -4.99 22.56 -72.09
N SER A 490 -6.11 23.28 -72.20
CA SER A 490 -6.16 24.72 -72.53
C SER A 490 -6.74 25.59 -71.42
N ILE A 491 -6.80 25.09 -70.18
CA ILE A 491 -7.51 25.76 -69.08
C ILE A 491 -6.88 27.09 -68.68
N THR A 492 -5.58 27.27 -68.90
CA THR A 492 -4.83 28.52 -68.65
C THR A 492 -4.85 29.51 -69.81
N TYR A 493 -5.35 29.10 -70.98
CA TYR A 493 -5.44 29.92 -72.18
C TYR A 493 -6.80 30.62 -72.28
N ILE A 494 -6.74 31.90 -72.65
CA ILE A 494 -7.91 32.71 -72.95
C ILE A 494 -8.59 32.10 -74.19
N PRO A 495 -9.88 31.75 -74.10
CA PRO A 495 -10.61 31.11 -75.19
C PRO A 495 -10.42 31.76 -76.55
N GLN A 496 -10.26 30.92 -77.58
CA GLN A 496 -10.11 31.33 -78.99
C GLN A 496 -8.87 32.19 -79.27
N THR A 497 -7.90 32.22 -78.36
CA THR A 497 -6.63 32.95 -78.50
C THR A 497 -5.44 32.10 -78.04
N ASP A 498 -4.24 32.50 -78.43
CA ASP A 498 -2.98 31.91 -77.92
C ASP A 498 -2.46 32.64 -76.66
N ASN A 499 -3.26 33.54 -76.08
CA ASN A 499 -2.88 34.32 -74.91
C ASN A 499 -3.22 33.58 -73.61
N LEU A 500 -2.34 33.67 -72.62
CA LEU A 500 -2.57 33.11 -71.28
C LEU A 500 -3.30 34.12 -70.37
N TYR A 501 -4.06 33.60 -69.41
CA TYR A 501 -4.47 34.42 -68.28
C TYR A 501 -3.25 34.89 -67.48
N THR A 502 -3.35 36.07 -66.89
CA THR A 502 -2.34 36.57 -65.94
C THR A 502 -2.66 36.05 -64.55
N PHE A 503 -1.65 35.52 -63.87
CA PHE A 503 -1.72 35.00 -62.51
C PHE A 503 -0.93 35.92 -61.59
N ASP A 504 -1.55 36.37 -60.50
CA ASP A 504 -0.89 37.11 -59.44
C ASP A 504 -1.29 36.49 -58.11
N ALA A 505 -0.31 36.11 -57.28
CA ALA A 505 -0.54 35.66 -55.91
C ALA A 505 0.24 36.52 -54.93
N LYS A 506 -0.36 36.80 -53.76
CA LYS A 506 0.25 37.58 -52.70
C LYS A 506 0.10 36.87 -51.37
N GLU A 507 1.20 36.77 -50.66
CA GLU A 507 1.26 36.31 -49.28
C GLU A 507 1.49 37.51 -48.37
N THR A 508 0.75 37.57 -47.26
CA THR A 508 0.92 38.59 -46.22
C THR A 508 1.10 37.89 -44.89
N HIS A 509 2.30 38.02 -44.35
CA HIS A 509 2.62 37.54 -43.01
C HIS A 509 2.19 38.57 -41.98
N PRO A 510 1.51 38.15 -40.90
CA PRO A 510 1.15 39.04 -39.80
C PRO A 510 2.44 39.61 -39.16
N ASN A 511 2.37 40.86 -38.73
CA ASN A 511 3.47 41.41 -37.95
C ASN A 511 3.47 40.82 -36.52
N ILE A 512 4.55 41.04 -35.77
CA ILE A 512 4.75 40.48 -34.42
C ILE A 512 3.55 40.74 -33.47
N ILE A 513 2.84 41.86 -33.64
CA ILE A 513 1.67 42.21 -32.79
C ILE A 513 0.43 41.43 -33.20
N GLU A 514 0.29 41.08 -34.48
CA GLU A 514 -0.81 40.31 -35.04
C GLU A 514 -0.65 38.80 -34.78
N GLU A 515 0.57 38.25 -34.86
CA GLU A 515 0.87 36.86 -34.47
C GLU A 515 0.50 36.58 -33.01
N GLN A 516 0.80 37.53 -32.10
CA GLN A 516 0.46 37.41 -30.67
C GLN A 516 -1.04 37.42 -30.39
N LYS A 517 -1.86 37.90 -31.34
CA LYS A 517 -3.32 37.84 -31.28
C LYS A 517 -3.89 36.59 -31.98
N GLY A 518 -3.04 35.71 -32.49
CA GLY A 518 -3.44 34.51 -33.21
C GLY A 518 -3.87 34.76 -34.65
N GLU A 519 -3.48 35.88 -35.27
CA GLU A 519 -3.68 36.06 -36.71
C GLU A 519 -2.74 35.12 -37.50
N LEU A 520 -3.27 34.55 -38.58
CA LEU A 520 -2.58 33.59 -39.45
C LEU A 520 -2.16 34.27 -40.77
N ASP A 521 -1.20 33.67 -41.47
CA ASP A 521 -0.79 34.09 -42.82
C ASP A 521 -2.00 34.19 -43.76
N LYS A 522 -2.08 35.32 -44.47
CA LYS A 522 -3.15 35.59 -45.42
C LYS A 522 -2.61 35.43 -46.83
N TYR A 523 -3.13 34.43 -47.53
CA TYR A 523 -2.80 34.15 -48.94
C TYR A 523 -3.94 34.63 -49.83
N TYR A 524 -3.61 35.36 -50.88
CA TYR A 524 -4.54 35.87 -51.88
C TYR A 524 -4.07 35.49 -53.28
N PHE A 525 -5.01 35.26 -54.19
CA PHE A 525 -4.71 35.11 -55.61
C PHE A 525 -5.70 35.92 -56.44
N VAL A 526 -5.27 36.30 -57.64
CA VAL A 526 -6.13 36.82 -58.70
C VAL A 526 -5.66 36.27 -60.04
N ILE A 527 -6.61 35.79 -60.84
CA ILE A 527 -6.40 35.38 -62.23
C ILE A 527 -7.26 36.28 -63.10
N TYR A 528 -6.67 36.91 -64.11
CA TYR A 528 -7.39 37.89 -64.92
C TYR A 528 -6.93 37.99 -66.37
N THR A 529 -7.77 38.63 -67.18
CA THR A 529 -7.41 39.13 -68.52
C THR A 529 -8.18 40.42 -68.82
N SER A 530 -7.82 41.12 -69.88
CA SER A 530 -8.49 42.35 -70.33
C SER A 530 -9.62 42.03 -71.33
N TYR A 531 -10.66 42.87 -71.40
CA TYR A 531 -11.73 42.68 -72.39
C TYR A 531 -11.22 42.74 -73.84
N ASP A 532 -10.14 43.49 -74.11
CA ASP A 532 -9.46 43.46 -75.40
C ASP A 532 -8.95 42.07 -75.78
N ASN A 533 -8.45 41.30 -74.80
CA ASN A 533 -8.02 39.93 -75.04
C ASN A 533 -9.20 38.97 -75.15
N VAL A 534 -10.29 39.18 -74.39
CA VAL A 534 -11.51 38.36 -74.48
C VAL A 534 -12.15 38.49 -75.85
N PHE A 535 -12.25 39.71 -76.39
CA PHE A 535 -12.87 39.98 -77.70
C PHE A 535 -11.87 39.96 -78.87
N LEU A 536 -10.63 39.51 -78.63
CA LEU A 536 -9.59 39.49 -79.64
C LEU A 536 -10.01 38.67 -80.88
N GLY A 537 -9.99 39.29 -82.06
CA GLY A 537 -10.39 38.64 -83.31
C GLY A 537 -11.90 38.64 -83.58
N LEU A 538 -12.72 39.32 -82.76
CA LEU A 538 -14.10 39.69 -83.15
C LEU A 538 -14.10 40.87 -84.13
N ASP A 539 -15.24 41.08 -84.78
CA ASP A 539 -15.48 42.22 -85.65
C ASP A 539 -15.31 43.55 -84.89
N GLU A 540 -14.76 44.58 -85.55
CA GLU A 540 -14.47 45.89 -84.97
C GLU A 540 -15.73 46.59 -84.41
N GLU A 541 -16.93 46.20 -84.86
CA GLU A 541 -18.21 46.65 -84.29
C GLU A 541 -18.32 46.37 -82.77
N GLU A 542 -17.64 45.34 -82.26
CA GLU A 542 -17.64 45.00 -80.83
C GLU A 542 -17.24 46.20 -79.96
N LYS A 543 -16.27 47.01 -80.40
CA LYS A 543 -15.74 48.17 -79.66
C LYS A 543 -16.82 49.23 -79.40
N ILE A 544 -17.81 49.34 -80.28
CA ILE A 544 -18.94 50.26 -80.17
C ILE A 544 -20.01 49.69 -79.23
N LEU A 545 -20.23 48.38 -79.32
CA LEU A 545 -21.26 47.64 -78.59
C LEU A 545 -20.92 47.37 -77.13
N ARG A 546 -19.64 47.47 -76.78
CA ARG A 546 -19.13 47.39 -75.40
C ARG A 546 -19.90 48.30 -74.45
N ASN A 547 -20.17 47.81 -73.25
CA ASN A 547 -20.68 48.61 -72.15
C ASN A 547 -19.58 49.57 -71.62
N GLY A 548 -19.95 50.45 -70.69
CA GLY A 548 -19.04 51.48 -70.17
C GLY A 548 -17.79 50.96 -69.44
N GLU A 549 -17.79 49.70 -69.02
CA GLU A 549 -16.65 49.05 -68.34
C GLU A 549 -15.76 48.30 -69.32
N GLU A 550 -16.38 47.60 -70.27
CA GLU A 550 -15.71 46.94 -71.39
C GLU A 550 -14.95 47.96 -72.26
N ARG A 551 -15.52 49.16 -72.50
CA ARG A 551 -14.83 50.26 -73.22
C ARG A 551 -13.64 50.85 -72.47
N LYS A 552 -13.66 50.79 -71.13
CA LYS A 552 -12.52 51.19 -70.29
C LYS A 552 -11.46 50.09 -70.21
N ASN A 553 -11.63 48.99 -70.95
CA ASN A 553 -10.81 47.80 -70.95
C ASN A 553 -10.51 47.30 -69.53
N LYS A 554 -11.54 47.25 -68.67
CA LYS A 554 -11.40 46.67 -67.33
C LYS A 554 -11.02 45.18 -67.43
N LYS A 555 -10.42 44.67 -66.36
CA LYS A 555 -10.04 43.26 -66.26
C LYS A 555 -11.26 42.41 -65.90
N ILE A 556 -11.46 41.29 -66.60
CA ILE A 556 -12.26 40.17 -66.09
C ILE A 556 -11.35 39.34 -65.18
N GLN A 557 -11.78 39.09 -63.95
CA GLN A 557 -10.92 38.49 -62.94
C GLN A 557 -11.68 37.59 -61.96
N ILE A 558 -10.97 36.61 -61.42
CA ILE A 558 -11.41 35.80 -60.28
C ILE A 558 -10.31 35.79 -59.23
N GLY A 559 -10.66 35.76 -57.96
CA GLY A 559 -9.68 35.69 -56.88
C GLY A 559 -10.12 34.81 -55.73
N SER A 560 -9.39 34.89 -54.62
CA SER A 560 -9.66 34.10 -53.41
C SER A 560 -10.91 34.51 -52.61
N LEU A 561 -11.62 35.57 -53.04
CA LEU A 561 -12.89 36.03 -52.46
C LEU A 561 -14.08 35.49 -53.28
N GLU A 562 -15.25 35.36 -52.64
CA GLU A 562 -16.33 34.48 -53.10
C GLU A 562 -16.96 34.80 -54.47
N GLU A 563 -16.79 36.01 -55.01
CA GLU A 563 -17.45 36.45 -56.25
C GLU A 563 -16.49 36.71 -57.43
N VAL A 564 -16.92 36.32 -58.65
CA VAL A 564 -16.29 36.73 -59.91
C VAL A 564 -16.66 38.18 -60.16
N ALA A 565 -15.71 39.10 -60.00
CA ALA A 565 -15.96 40.52 -60.16
C ALA A 565 -15.70 40.98 -61.60
N THR A 566 -16.75 41.34 -62.35
CA THR A 566 -16.62 42.13 -63.59
C THR A 566 -16.26 43.59 -63.32
N ASN A 567 -16.27 44.00 -62.04
CA ASN A 567 -16.15 45.38 -61.59
C ASN A 567 -15.21 45.39 -60.38
N GLY A 568 -13.99 45.92 -60.56
CA GLY A 568 -12.97 45.86 -59.52
C GLY A 568 -13.39 46.51 -58.20
N ASN A 569 -13.04 45.84 -57.10
CA ASN A 569 -12.46 46.51 -55.96
C ASN A 569 -11.36 45.61 -55.36
N TRP A 570 -10.13 46.13 -55.32
CA TRP A 570 -9.13 45.62 -54.39
C TRP A 570 -9.60 46.06 -53.01
N GLY A 571 -9.66 45.14 -52.05
CA GLY A 571 -9.78 45.54 -50.65
C GLY A 571 -8.55 46.37 -50.28
N GLU A 572 -8.76 47.67 -50.01
CA GLU A 572 -8.02 48.30 -48.92
C GLU A 572 -8.47 47.72 -47.59
#